data_AF-A0A2Z6ETV5-F1
#
_entry.id   AF-A0A2Z6ETV5-F1
#
_cell.length_a   1.000
_cell.length_b   1.000
_cell.length_c   1.000
_cell.angle_alpha   90.00
_cell.angle_beta   90.00
_cell.angle_gamma   90.00
#
_symmetry.space_group_name_H-M   'P 1'
#
loop_
_entity.id
_entity.type
_entity.pdbx_description
1 polymer ?
#
loop_
_entity_poly.entity_id
_entity_poly.type
_entity_poly.pdbx_seq_one_letter_code
_entity_poly.pdbx_strand_id
1 'polypeptide(L)'
;MLNFNDFFKSLDDQLEVMWQAILAESRFTQAILHGDIDKTLYAIYMIETFHYTAHNARNQALVGVRENPSPVYTKFCFEHAAEEVGHEKMALHDLRSIDVITHDTVIPKPLPETETLIAYLYWVAANGNPLRRLGYSYWAENCYHYINPLIEKLRSTLKLEDSQLTFFIAHSSIDEEHFDEIKKIIQRTCNTQDDLDDITNVMETTLKLTSKMLEAVFDEYAKLQAGTSTRYSFLKNTSAAA
;
A
#
# COMPACT_ATOMS: atom_id res chain seq x y z
N MET A 1 20.54 26.44 2.30
CA MET A 1 20.01 25.58 3.37
C MET A 1 18.64 25.11 2.89
N LEU A 2 18.36 23.81 2.91
CA LEU A 2 17.08 23.28 2.44
C LEU A 2 15.94 23.82 3.30
N ASN A 3 14.82 24.23 2.67
CA ASN A 3 13.61 24.63 3.40
C ASN A 3 12.66 23.43 3.51
N PHE A 4 12.81 22.65 4.59
CA PHE A 4 12.01 21.44 4.79
C PHE A 4 10.52 21.73 5.03
N ASN A 5 10.17 22.89 5.60
CA ASN A 5 8.76 23.23 5.81
C ASN A 5 8.04 23.45 4.47
N ASP A 6 8.66 24.20 3.55
CA ASP A 6 8.11 24.39 2.20
C ASP A 6 8.09 23.07 1.42
N PHE A 7 9.12 22.23 1.58
CA PHE A 7 9.17 20.91 0.96
C PHE A 7 8.03 20.00 1.42
N PHE A 8 7.83 19.81 2.73
CA PHE A 8 6.74 18.97 3.23
C PHE A 8 5.37 19.49 2.82
N LYS A 9 5.17 20.81 2.88
CA LYS A 9 3.94 21.42 2.38
C LYS A 9 3.72 21.10 0.90
N SER A 10 4.76 21.19 0.07
CA SER A 10 4.68 20.84 -1.36
C SER A 10 4.37 19.36 -1.59
N LEU A 11 4.93 18.45 -0.78
CA LEU A 11 4.63 17.01 -0.86
C LEU A 11 3.17 16.73 -0.50
N ASP A 12 2.69 17.33 0.60
CA ASP A 12 1.31 17.17 1.05
C ASP A 12 0.32 17.73 0.01
N ASP A 13 0.59 18.91 -0.55
CA ASP A 13 -0.24 19.50 -1.63
C ASP A 13 -0.30 18.58 -2.86
N GLN A 14 0.82 17.94 -3.24
CA GLN A 14 0.86 17.00 -4.37
C GLN A 14 0.12 15.70 -4.05
N LEU A 15 0.30 15.15 -2.85
CA LEU A 15 -0.41 13.95 -2.39
C LEU A 15 -1.91 14.16 -2.36
N GLU A 16 -2.37 15.32 -1.87
CA GLU A 16 -3.78 15.69 -1.89
C GLU A 16 -4.34 15.60 -3.31
N VAL A 17 -3.68 16.24 -4.29
CA VAL A 17 -4.13 16.19 -5.69
C VAL A 17 -4.17 14.76 -6.23
N MET A 18 -3.15 13.96 -5.95
CA MET A 18 -3.08 12.57 -6.40
C MET A 18 -4.17 11.69 -5.78
N TRP A 19 -4.40 11.81 -4.47
CA TRP A 19 -5.45 11.07 -3.78
C TRP A 19 -6.83 11.50 -4.26
N GLN A 20 -7.10 12.79 -4.43
CA GLN A 20 -8.37 13.26 -4.98
C GLN A 20 -8.63 12.70 -6.37
N ALA A 21 -7.62 12.63 -7.25
CA ALA A 21 -7.75 12.00 -8.55
C ALA A 21 -8.05 10.50 -8.43
N ILE A 22 -7.34 9.76 -7.57
CA ILE A 22 -7.59 8.32 -7.35
C ILE A 22 -9.00 8.09 -6.81
N LEU A 23 -9.42 8.87 -5.81
CA LEU A 23 -10.75 8.75 -5.20
C LEU A 23 -11.87 9.08 -6.20
N ALA A 24 -11.67 10.05 -7.09
CA ALA A 24 -12.66 10.47 -8.07
C ALA A 24 -12.72 9.57 -9.32
N GLU A 25 -11.59 9.06 -9.79
CA GLU A 25 -11.49 8.42 -11.12
C GLU A 25 -11.36 6.89 -11.08
N SER A 26 -10.84 6.32 -9.99
CA SER A 26 -10.62 4.88 -9.94
C SER A 26 -11.93 4.10 -9.91
N ARG A 27 -12.07 3.09 -10.76
CA ARG A 27 -13.28 2.24 -10.79
C ARG A 27 -13.42 1.45 -9.50
N PHE A 28 -12.30 1.07 -8.87
CA PHE A 28 -12.27 0.43 -7.57
C PHE A 28 -12.87 1.32 -6.48
N THR A 29 -12.41 2.57 -6.38
CA THR A 29 -12.89 3.52 -5.35
C THR A 29 -14.35 3.89 -5.59
N GLN A 30 -14.73 4.14 -6.84
CA GLN A 30 -16.11 4.46 -7.21
C GLN A 30 -17.08 3.31 -6.90
N ALA A 31 -16.68 2.05 -7.13
CA ALA A 31 -17.51 0.91 -6.75
C ALA A 31 -17.77 0.87 -5.23
N ILE A 32 -16.74 1.08 -4.40
CA ILE A 32 -16.88 1.13 -2.94
C ILE A 32 -17.81 2.29 -2.54
N LEU A 33 -17.59 3.49 -3.06
CA LEU A 33 -18.38 4.68 -2.73
C LEU A 33 -19.86 4.52 -3.06
N HIS A 34 -20.18 3.92 -4.22
CA HIS A 34 -21.55 3.61 -4.60
C HIS A 34 -22.15 2.43 -3.83
N GLY A 35 -21.31 1.56 -3.27
CA GLY A 35 -21.73 0.34 -2.58
C GLY A 35 -21.98 -0.85 -3.53
N ASP A 36 -21.50 -0.76 -4.77
CA ASP A 36 -21.61 -1.81 -5.79
C ASP A 36 -20.52 -2.87 -5.63
N ILE A 37 -20.40 -3.40 -4.41
CA ILE A 37 -19.31 -4.28 -3.99
C ILE A 37 -19.81 -5.53 -3.26
N ASP A 38 -19.00 -6.57 -3.27
CA ASP A 38 -19.18 -7.78 -2.48
C ASP A 38 -17.86 -8.20 -1.80
N LYS A 39 -17.89 -9.29 -1.03
CA LYS A 39 -16.69 -9.84 -0.38
C LYS A 39 -15.59 -10.24 -1.38
N THR A 40 -15.93 -10.53 -2.64
CA THR A 40 -14.94 -10.95 -3.65
C THR A 40 -14.08 -9.78 -4.11
N LEU A 41 -14.64 -8.57 -4.28
CA LEU A 41 -13.84 -7.38 -4.58
C LEU A 41 -12.83 -7.11 -3.46
N TYR A 42 -13.30 -7.14 -2.21
CA TYR A 42 -12.43 -6.97 -1.05
C TYR A 42 -11.36 -8.06 -0.99
N ALA A 43 -11.72 -9.32 -1.27
CA ALA A 43 -10.78 -10.42 -1.29
C ALA A 43 -9.69 -10.29 -2.36
N ILE A 44 -10.05 -9.90 -3.58
CA ILE A 44 -9.07 -9.67 -4.66
C ILE A 44 -8.09 -8.57 -4.25
N TYR A 45 -8.61 -7.46 -3.71
CA TYR A 45 -7.76 -6.39 -3.17
C TYR A 45 -6.81 -6.89 -2.08
N MET A 46 -7.31 -7.63 -1.08
CA MET A 46 -6.47 -8.10 0.02
C MET A 46 -5.43 -9.13 -0.41
N ILE A 47 -5.68 -9.92 -1.47
CA ILE A 47 -4.68 -10.81 -2.06
C ILE A 47 -3.52 -9.99 -2.67
N GLU A 48 -3.83 -8.92 -3.40
CA GLU A 48 -2.78 -8.05 -3.96
C GLU A 48 -2.05 -7.27 -2.86
N THR A 49 -2.75 -6.84 -1.80
CA THR A 49 -2.13 -6.26 -0.60
C THR A 49 -1.18 -7.23 0.09
N PHE A 50 -1.61 -8.49 0.29
CA PHE A 50 -0.73 -9.54 0.79
C PHE A 50 0.55 -9.66 -0.06
N HIS A 51 0.41 -9.65 -1.38
CA HIS A 51 1.56 -9.79 -2.27
C HIS A 51 2.59 -8.68 -2.08
N TYR A 52 2.23 -7.40 -2.18
CA TYR A 52 3.25 -6.35 -2.08
C TYR A 52 3.75 -6.14 -0.66
N THR A 53 2.88 -6.23 0.37
CA THR A 53 3.28 -6.06 1.77
C THR A 53 4.30 -7.11 2.19
N ALA A 54 4.22 -8.34 1.68
CA ALA A 54 5.21 -9.39 1.94
C ALA A 54 6.64 -9.01 1.53
N HIS A 55 6.82 -7.96 0.71
CA HIS A 55 8.11 -7.47 0.28
C HIS A 55 8.56 -6.18 0.97
N ASN A 56 7.70 -5.49 1.74
CA ASN A 56 8.01 -4.18 2.33
C ASN A 56 9.20 -4.22 3.28
N ALA A 57 9.16 -5.11 4.29
CA ALA A 57 10.28 -5.31 5.22
C ALA A 57 11.61 -5.60 4.48
N ARG A 58 11.56 -6.43 3.42
CA ARG A 58 12.74 -6.85 2.66
C ARG A 58 13.33 -5.70 1.84
N ASN A 59 12.50 -4.96 1.11
CA ASN A 59 12.98 -3.85 0.30
C ASN A 59 13.40 -2.66 1.19
N GLN A 60 12.83 -2.50 2.39
CA GLN A 60 13.29 -1.54 3.40
C GLN A 60 14.68 -1.92 3.95
N ALA A 61 14.88 -3.18 4.34
CA ALA A 61 16.18 -3.66 4.80
C ALA A 61 17.27 -3.59 3.70
N LEU A 62 16.87 -3.78 2.43
CA LEU A 62 17.78 -3.69 1.29
C LEU A 62 18.40 -2.30 1.14
N VAL A 63 17.71 -1.23 1.55
CA VAL A 63 18.32 0.12 1.59
C VAL A 63 19.42 0.18 2.64
N GLY A 64 19.19 -0.42 3.82
CA GLY A 64 20.14 -0.38 4.95
C GLY A 64 21.46 -1.12 4.70
N VAL A 65 21.50 -2.08 3.77
CA VAL A 65 22.75 -2.77 3.40
C VAL A 65 23.57 -2.04 2.33
N ARG A 66 23.06 -0.94 1.79
CA ARG A 66 23.79 -0.13 0.80
C ARG A 66 24.82 0.74 1.46
N GLU A 67 25.80 1.16 0.67
CA GLU A 67 26.73 2.21 1.09
C GLU A 67 25.94 3.51 1.27
N ASN A 68 25.74 3.90 2.52
CA ASN A 68 24.91 5.02 2.93
C ASN A 68 25.73 5.91 3.88
N PRO A 69 25.83 7.22 3.64
CA PRO A 69 26.66 8.09 4.47
C PRO A 69 26.10 8.31 5.89
N SER A 70 24.85 7.88 6.19
CA SER A 70 24.20 8.14 7.47
C SER A 70 23.93 6.86 8.29
N PRO A 71 24.60 6.68 9.45
CA PRO A 71 24.27 5.63 10.41
C PRO A 71 22.85 5.74 10.96
N VAL A 72 22.32 6.96 11.06
CA VAL A 72 20.93 7.21 11.49
C VAL A 72 19.94 6.61 10.52
N TYR A 73 20.15 6.82 9.21
CA TYR A 73 19.25 6.27 8.22
C TYR A 73 19.36 4.74 8.13
N THR A 74 20.57 4.21 8.27
CA THR A 74 20.79 2.76 8.31
C THR A 74 20.05 2.10 9.48
N LYS A 75 20.10 2.72 10.67
CA LYS A 75 19.35 2.26 11.85
C LYS A 75 17.85 2.27 11.57
N PHE A 76 17.32 3.38 11.09
CA PHE A 76 15.91 3.51 10.70
C PHE A 76 15.49 2.41 9.71
N CYS A 77 16.30 2.14 8.68
CA CYS A 77 16.00 1.10 7.69
C CYS A 77 15.85 -0.30 8.32
N PHE A 78 16.63 -0.65 9.33
CA PHE A 78 16.53 -1.97 9.96
C PHE A 78 15.44 -2.03 11.03
N GLU A 79 15.20 -0.95 11.77
CA GLU A 79 14.14 -0.88 12.77
C GLU A 79 12.76 -0.94 12.10
N HIS A 80 12.53 -0.08 11.11
CA HIS A 80 11.27 -0.06 10.36
C HIS A 80 11.06 -1.33 9.54
N ALA A 81 12.13 -1.94 9.01
CA ALA A 81 12.02 -3.26 8.38
C ALA A 81 11.59 -4.34 9.37
N ALA A 82 12.02 -4.29 10.64
CA ALA A 82 11.66 -5.25 11.67
C ALA A 82 10.19 -5.12 12.10
N GLU A 83 9.68 -3.89 12.17
CA GLU A 83 8.27 -3.59 12.45
C GLU A 83 7.36 -4.18 11.35
N GLU A 84 7.73 -3.99 10.07
CA GLU A 84 6.95 -4.46 8.93
C GLU A 84 6.94 -6.00 8.74
N VAL A 85 7.78 -6.76 9.47
CA VAL A 85 7.85 -8.22 9.29
C VAL A 85 6.55 -8.88 9.70
N GLY A 86 5.88 -9.52 8.73
CA GLY A 86 4.69 -10.32 9.00
C GLY A 86 3.38 -9.56 8.86
N HIS A 87 3.40 -8.26 8.53
CA HIS A 87 2.19 -7.47 8.27
C HIS A 87 1.33 -8.08 7.15
N GLU A 88 1.94 -8.78 6.19
CA GLU A 88 1.21 -9.51 5.14
C GLU A 88 0.28 -10.59 5.72
N LYS A 89 0.57 -11.10 6.92
CA LYS A 89 -0.27 -12.11 7.58
C LYS A 89 -1.59 -11.52 8.08
N MET A 90 -1.66 -10.23 8.34
CA MET A 90 -2.92 -9.55 8.69
C MET A 90 -3.87 -9.57 7.49
N ALA A 91 -3.34 -9.34 6.27
CA ALA A 91 -4.13 -9.47 5.04
C ALA A 91 -4.65 -10.90 4.83
N LEU A 92 -3.81 -11.92 5.05
CA LEU A 92 -4.26 -13.32 4.99
C LEU A 92 -5.24 -13.68 6.11
N HIS A 93 -5.10 -13.08 7.28
CA HIS A 93 -6.04 -13.25 8.39
C HIS A 93 -7.42 -12.70 8.00
N ASP A 94 -7.48 -11.48 7.47
CA ASP A 94 -8.73 -10.82 7.06
C ASP A 94 -9.45 -11.61 5.96
N LEU A 95 -8.70 -12.17 5.00
CA LEU A 95 -9.26 -13.07 3.99
C LEU A 95 -9.87 -14.36 4.59
N ARG A 96 -9.25 -14.91 5.64
CA ARG A 96 -9.80 -16.11 6.31
C ARG A 96 -11.00 -15.77 7.18
N SER A 97 -11.00 -14.62 7.85
CA SER A 97 -12.07 -14.23 8.76
C SER A 97 -13.37 -13.83 8.06
N ILE A 98 -13.33 -13.59 6.74
CA ILE A 98 -14.53 -13.41 5.90
C ILE A 98 -14.96 -14.68 5.16
N ASP A 99 -14.31 -15.82 5.41
CA ASP A 99 -14.55 -17.15 4.86
C ASP A 99 -14.35 -17.28 3.33
N VAL A 100 -13.50 -16.44 2.72
CA VAL A 100 -13.22 -16.53 1.27
C VAL A 100 -12.05 -17.44 0.93
N ILE A 101 -11.15 -17.71 1.89
CA ILE A 101 -10.04 -18.66 1.75
C ILE A 101 -9.88 -19.53 3.00
N THR A 102 -9.24 -20.69 2.84
CA THR A 102 -8.82 -21.57 3.93
C THR A 102 -7.29 -21.57 4.06
N HIS A 103 -6.75 -22.30 5.04
CA HIS A 103 -5.30 -22.51 5.15
C HIS A 103 -4.69 -23.26 3.95
N ASP A 104 -5.49 -24.07 3.26
CA ASP A 104 -5.07 -24.87 2.12
C ASP A 104 -5.27 -24.15 0.77
N THR A 105 -5.87 -22.97 0.78
CA THR A 105 -6.07 -22.18 -0.44
C THR A 105 -4.71 -21.74 -0.99
N VAL A 106 -4.43 -22.17 -2.22
CA VAL A 106 -3.26 -21.69 -2.97
C VAL A 106 -3.55 -20.28 -3.47
N ILE A 107 -2.86 -19.30 -2.90
CA ILE A 107 -2.92 -17.91 -3.36
C ILE A 107 -2.28 -17.84 -4.76
N PRO A 108 -2.96 -17.24 -5.77
CA PRO A 108 -2.38 -17.10 -7.10
C PRO A 108 -1.12 -16.23 -7.09
N LYS A 109 -0.42 -16.16 -8.22
CA LYS A 109 0.67 -15.17 -8.39
C LYS A 109 0.07 -13.75 -8.46
N PRO A 110 0.83 -12.71 -8.04
CA PRO A 110 0.37 -11.32 -8.10
C PRO A 110 -0.03 -10.90 -9.50
N LEU A 111 -0.90 -9.90 -9.60
CA LEU A 111 -1.20 -9.23 -10.86
C LEU A 111 0.05 -8.55 -11.43
N PRO A 112 0.15 -8.39 -12.77
CA PRO A 112 1.27 -7.71 -13.39
C PRO A 112 1.53 -6.31 -12.80
N GLU A 113 0.48 -5.59 -12.44
CA GLU A 113 0.55 -4.25 -11.84
C GLU A 113 1.13 -4.30 -10.42
N THR A 114 0.74 -5.29 -9.61
CA THR A 114 1.30 -5.56 -8.28
C THR A 114 2.76 -6.00 -8.37
N GLU A 115 3.10 -6.90 -9.28
CA GLU A 115 4.47 -7.32 -9.56
C GLU A 115 5.33 -6.12 -10.01
N THR A 116 4.76 -5.20 -10.79
CA THR A 116 5.44 -3.97 -11.22
C THR A 116 5.73 -3.05 -10.05
N LEU A 117 4.79 -2.88 -9.11
CA LEU A 117 5.03 -2.13 -7.87
C LEU A 117 6.14 -2.79 -7.04
N ILE A 118 6.09 -4.11 -6.84
CA ILE A 118 7.11 -4.87 -6.12
C ILE A 118 8.49 -4.68 -6.77
N ALA A 119 8.59 -4.89 -8.08
CA ALA A 119 9.84 -4.74 -8.84
C ALA A 119 10.39 -3.32 -8.74
N TYR A 120 9.52 -2.31 -8.85
CA TYR A 120 9.93 -0.91 -8.71
C TYR A 120 10.45 -0.60 -7.31
N LEU A 121 9.81 -1.10 -6.24
CA LEU A 121 10.28 -0.89 -4.87
C LEU A 121 11.65 -1.53 -4.61
N TYR A 122 11.91 -2.74 -5.12
CA TYR A 122 13.25 -3.33 -5.05
C TYR A 122 14.28 -2.56 -5.87
N TRP A 123 13.91 -2.10 -7.08
CA TRP A 123 14.78 -1.27 -7.90
C TRP A 123 15.15 0.04 -7.21
N VAL A 124 14.15 0.72 -6.64
CA VAL A 124 14.27 1.91 -5.81
C VAL A 124 15.22 1.66 -4.65
N ALA A 125 15.01 0.57 -3.92
CA ALA A 125 15.81 0.22 -2.77
C ALA A 125 17.27 -0.04 -3.14
N ALA A 126 17.53 -0.80 -4.20
CA ALA A 126 18.86 -1.27 -4.57
C ALA A 126 19.72 -0.26 -5.35
N ASN A 127 19.11 0.72 -6.02
CA ASN A 127 19.80 1.59 -6.99
C ASN A 127 19.59 3.09 -6.70
N GLY A 128 20.36 3.95 -7.38
CA GLY A 128 20.20 5.41 -7.32
C GLY A 128 20.47 6.01 -5.94
N ASN A 129 19.85 7.13 -5.61
CA ASN A 129 19.94 7.72 -4.27
C ASN A 129 19.31 6.78 -3.21
N PRO A 130 20.02 6.39 -2.13
CA PRO A 130 19.45 5.53 -1.10
C PRO A 130 18.27 6.16 -0.35
N LEU A 131 18.18 7.50 -0.27
CA LEU A 131 17.13 8.21 0.46
C LEU A 131 15.77 8.14 -0.25
N ARG A 132 15.75 7.89 -1.56
CA ARG A 132 14.55 8.03 -2.39
C ARG A 132 13.40 7.10 -2.00
N ARG A 133 13.67 5.97 -1.34
CA ARG A 133 12.62 5.07 -0.81
C ARG A 133 11.73 5.77 0.23
N LEU A 134 12.25 6.80 0.91
CA LEU A 134 11.45 7.62 1.85
C LEU A 134 10.22 8.23 1.18
N GLY A 135 10.21 8.43 -0.14
CA GLY A 135 9.02 8.88 -0.86
C GLY A 135 7.85 7.89 -0.80
N TYR A 136 8.13 6.58 -0.86
CA TYR A 136 7.11 5.55 -0.68
C TYR A 136 6.57 5.57 0.76
N SER A 137 7.48 5.55 1.75
CA SER A 137 7.09 5.62 3.16
C SER A 137 6.29 6.89 3.47
N TYR A 138 6.63 8.03 2.87
CA TYR A 138 5.97 9.31 3.14
C TYR A 138 4.46 9.25 2.87
N TRP A 139 4.03 8.72 1.72
CA TRP A 139 2.59 8.62 1.45
C TRP A 139 1.95 7.41 2.12
N ALA A 140 2.69 6.30 2.29
CA ALA A 140 2.16 5.08 2.88
C ALA A 140 1.73 5.31 4.34
N GLU A 141 2.58 5.96 5.15
CA GLU A 141 2.29 6.30 6.56
C GLU A 141 1.37 7.53 6.71
N ASN A 142 0.99 8.19 5.61
CA ASN A 142 0.14 9.39 5.60
C ASN A 142 -1.11 9.17 4.73
N CYS A 143 -1.54 7.93 4.55
CA CYS A 143 -2.68 7.62 3.66
C CYS A 143 -4.02 7.49 4.37
N TYR A 144 -4.05 7.21 5.68
CA TYR A 144 -5.28 6.76 6.35
C TYR A 144 -6.40 7.80 6.34
N HIS A 145 -6.11 9.09 6.47
CA HIS A 145 -7.18 10.10 6.37
C HIS A 145 -7.82 10.15 4.99
N TYR A 146 -7.10 9.79 3.92
CA TYR A 146 -7.65 9.66 2.56
C TYR A 146 -8.52 8.41 2.38
N ILE A 147 -8.09 7.28 2.94
CA ILE A 147 -8.74 5.98 2.69
C ILE A 147 -9.76 5.57 3.76
N ASN A 148 -9.74 6.16 4.95
CA ASN A 148 -10.70 5.86 6.03
C ASN A 148 -12.18 5.97 5.58
N PRO A 149 -12.60 6.99 4.81
CA PRO A 149 -13.96 7.04 4.28
C PRO A 149 -14.31 5.83 3.40
N LEU A 150 -13.36 5.31 2.62
CA LEU A 150 -13.55 4.09 1.82
C LEU A 150 -13.64 2.85 2.71
N ILE A 151 -12.76 2.74 3.71
CA ILE A 151 -12.75 1.62 4.65
C ILE A 151 -14.09 1.55 5.41
N GLU A 152 -14.59 2.67 5.93
CA GLU A 152 -15.87 2.72 6.64
C GLU A 152 -17.07 2.40 5.72
N LYS A 153 -17.02 2.87 4.46
CA LYS A 153 -18.03 2.53 3.46
C LYS A 153 -18.01 1.03 3.12
N LEU A 154 -16.84 0.45 2.95
CA LEU A 154 -16.65 -0.98 2.70
C LEU A 154 -17.15 -1.80 3.90
N ARG A 155 -16.72 -1.42 5.12
CA ARG A 155 -17.13 -2.05 6.39
C ARG A 155 -18.64 -2.07 6.55
N SER A 156 -19.30 -0.93 6.39
CA SER A 156 -20.76 -0.82 6.53
C SER A 156 -21.52 -1.58 5.45
N THR A 157 -21.04 -1.56 4.20
CA THR A 157 -21.69 -2.24 3.07
C THR A 157 -21.59 -3.76 3.19
N LEU A 158 -20.41 -4.27 3.55
CA LEU A 158 -20.15 -5.71 3.71
C LEU A 158 -20.44 -6.24 5.11
N LYS A 159 -20.83 -5.36 6.05
CA LYS A 159 -21.08 -5.64 7.46
C LYS A 159 -19.90 -6.35 8.14
N LEU A 160 -18.69 -5.84 7.88
CA LEU A 160 -17.46 -6.40 8.45
C LEU A 160 -17.26 -5.92 9.89
N GLU A 161 -16.74 -6.83 10.71
CA GLU A 161 -16.27 -6.54 12.06
C GLU A 161 -14.80 -6.09 12.05
N ASP A 162 -14.32 -5.52 13.15
CA ASP A 162 -12.92 -5.09 13.30
C ASP A 162 -11.95 -6.27 13.17
N SER A 163 -12.38 -7.47 13.59
CA SER A 163 -11.66 -8.74 13.42
C SER A 163 -11.51 -9.16 11.95
N GLN A 164 -12.18 -8.48 11.02
CA GLN A 164 -12.14 -8.72 9.58
C GLN A 164 -11.45 -7.59 8.80
N LEU A 165 -10.88 -6.61 9.52
CA LEU A 165 -10.19 -5.44 8.97
C LEU A 165 -8.87 -5.19 9.72
N THR A 166 -8.23 -6.26 10.22
CA THR A 166 -7.06 -6.16 11.11
C THR A 166 -5.88 -5.48 10.44
N PHE A 167 -5.70 -5.64 9.13
CA PHE A 167 -4.65 -4.95 8.38
C PHE A 167 -4.80 -3.43 8.48
N PHE A 168 -5.98 -2.89 8.21
CA PHE A 168 -6.22 -1.45 8.25
C PHE A 168 -6.20 -0.89 9.68
N ILE A 169 -6.71 -1.63 10.65
CA ILE A 169 -6.75 -1.19 12.05
C ILE A 169 -5.33 -1.06 12.61
N ALA A 170 -4.47 -2.06 12.35
CA ALA A 170 -3.08 -2.02 12.82
C ALA A 170 -2.34 -0.77 12.33
N HIS A 171 -2.46 -0.44 11.05
CA HIS A 171 -1.77 0.71 10.47
C HIS A 171 -2.45 2.04 10.85
N SER A 172 -3.78 2.14 10.86
CA SER A 172 -4.46 3.40 11.26
C SER A 172 -4.15 3.87 12.70
N SER A 173 -3.79 2.96 13.60
CA SER A 173 -3.47 3.28 15.00
C SER A 173 -2.02 3.67 15.26
N ILE A 174 -1.11 3.45 14.30
CA ILE A 174 0.34 3.63 14.44
C ILE A 174 0.87 4.78 13.56
N ASP A 175 0.14 5.14 12.49
CA ASP A 175 0.61 5.99 11.39
C ASP A 175 1.06 7.41 11.77
N GLU A 176 0.45 8.08 12.77
CA GLU A 176 0.87 9.46 13.11
C GLU A 176 2.32 9.53 13.63
N GLU A 177 2.74 8.56 14.46
CA GLU A 177 4.10 8.51 15.00
C GLU A 177 5.12 8.15 13.93
N HIS A 178 4.79 7.17 13.07
CA HIS A 178 5.63 6.77 11.95
C HIS A 178 5.80 7.90 10.94
N PHE A 179 4.72 8.60 10.56
CA PHE A 179 4.80 9.71 9.63
C PHE A 179 5.71 10.84 10.14
N ASP A 180 5.61 11.15 11.44
CA ASP A 180 6.51 12.10 12.10
C ASP A 180 7.97 11.63 12.10
N GLU A 181 8.23 10.32 12.24
CA GLU A 181 9.56 9.75 12.09
C GLU A 181 10.10 9.89 10.66
N ILE A 182 9.29 9.62 9.63
CA ILE A 182 9.69 9.81 8.22
C ILE A 182 10.16 11.25 7.99
N LYS A 183 9.39 12.25 8.42
CA LYS A 183 9.78 13.67 8.29
C LYS A 183 11.09 13.98 9.00
N LYS A 184 11.28 13.47 10.22
CA LYS A 184 12.54 13.63 10.98
C LYS A 184 13.73 12.99 10.27
N ILE A 185 13.56 11.81 9.67
CA ILE A 185 14.61 11.15 8.91
C ILE A 185 14.97 11.99 7.69
N ILE A 186 14.00 12.42 6.88
CA ILE A 186 14.22 13.30 5.71
C ILE A 186 15.03 14.54 6.12
N GLN A 187 14.63 15.23 7.18
CA GLN A 187 15.33 16.42 7.70
C GLN A 187 16.78 16.16 8.12
N ARG A 188 17.05 14.97 8.67
CA ARG A 188 18.37 14.61 9.21
C ARG A 188 19.32 14.05 8.16
N THR A 189 18.81 13.56 7.03
CA THR A 189 19.61 12.79 6.07
C THR A 189 19.75 13.47 4.72
N CYS A 190 18.76 14.27 4.30
CA CYS A 190 18.81 14.97 3.01
C CYS A 190 19.70 16.21 3.11
N ASN A 191 20.60 16.38 2.15
CA ASN A 191 21.57 17.49 2.15
C ASN A 191 21.50 18.33 0.86
N THR A 192 20.89 17.79 -0.19
CA THR A 192 20.79 18.41 -1.51
C THR A 192 19.34 18.51 -1.99
N GLN A 193 19.09 19.38 -2.97
CA GLN A 193 17.78 19.43 -3.62
C GLN A 193 17.49 18.14 -4.40
N ASP A 194 18.51 17.54 -5.00
CA ASP A 194 18.39 16.25 -5.71
C ASP A 194 17.89 15.12 -4.79
N ASP A 195 18.25 15.13 -3.50
CA ASP A 195 17.69 14.18 -2.51
C ASP A 195 16.19 14.32 -2.37
N LEU A 196 15.72 15.57 -2.28
CA LEU A 196 14.31 15.91 -2.13
C LEU A 196 13.53 15.58 -3.40
N ASP A 197 14.09 15.89 -4.57
CA ASP A 197 13.48 15.62 -5.87
C ASP A 197 13.35 14.10 -6.12
N ASP A 198 14.36 13.31 -5.75
CA ASP A 198 14.31 11.85 -5.86
C ASP A 198 13.25 11.23 -4.93
N ILE A 199 13.05 11.78 -3.73
CA ILE A 199 11.98 11.38 -2.80
C ILE A 199 10.61 11.69 -3.43
N THR A 200 10.40 12.90 -3.94
CA THR A 200 9.15 13.29 -4.61
C THR A 200 8.86 12.37 -5.80
N ASN A 201 9.84 12.09 -6.64
CA ASN A 201 9.69 11.22 -7.81
C ASN A 201 9.23 9.80 -7.43
N VAL A 202 9.80 9.22 -6.37
CA VAL A 202 9.40 7.88 -5.89
C VAL A 202 8.03 7.91 -5.23
N MET A 203 7.71 8.93 -4.45
CA MET A 203 6.39 9.14 -3.87
C MET A 203 5.32 9.13 -4.96
N GLU A 204 5.48 9.96 -5.98
CA GLU A 204 4.55 10.04 -7.11
C GLU A 204 4.47 8.71 -7.87
N THR A 205 5.62 8.11 -8.19
CA THR A 205 5.65 6.89 -9.01
C THR A 205 4.99 5.73 -8.28
N THR A 206 5.30 5.53 -7.00
CA THR A 206 4.72 4.43 -6.23
C THR A 206 3.23 4.61 -6.02
N LEU A 207 2.73 5.82 -5.74
CA LEU A 207 1.29 6.05 -5.63
C LEU A 207 0.56 5.86 -6.97
N LYS A 208 1.17 6.24 -8.10
CA LYS A 208 0.65 5.95 -9.45
C LYS A 208 0.60 4.44 -9.72
N LEU A 209 1.63 3.69 -9.35
CA LEU A 209 1.66 2.23 -9.51
C LEU A 209 0.62 1.54 -8.62
N THR A 210 0.44 2.00 -7.37
CA THR A 210 -0.64 1.54 -6.48
C THR A 210 -2.01 1.80 -7.11
N SER A 211 -2.24 2.98 -7.71
CA SER A 211 -3.47 3.25 -8.45
C SER A 211 -3.70 2.28 -9.61
N LYS A 212 -2.65 1.91 -10.37
CA LYS A 212 -2.76 0.89 -11.42
C LYS A 212 -3.10 -0.49 -10.87
N MET A 213 -2.57 -0.85 -9.70
CA MET A 213 -2.98 -2.08 -9.01
C MET A 213 -4.47 -2.06 -8.66
N LEU A 214 -5.03 -0.95 -8.18
CA LEU A 214 -6.47 -0.83 -7.91
C LEU A 214 -7.33 -1.07 -9.16
N GLU A 215 -6.90 -0.54 -10.30
CA GLU A 215 -7.60 -0.77 -11.57
C GLU A 215 -7.53 -2.22 -12.03
N ALA A 216 -6.38 -2.88 -11.85
CA ALA A 216 -6.23 -4.29 -12.18
C ALA A 216 -7.07 -5.21 -11.28
N VAL A 217 -7.17 -4.87 -9.98
CA VAL A 217 -8.09 -5.53 -9.05
C VAL A 217 -9.54 -5.42 -9.55
N PHE A 218 -9.96 -4.23 -9.97
CA PHE A 218 -11.31 -4.02 -10.48
C PHE A 218 -11.56 -4.78 -11.80
N ASP A 219 -10.58 -4.83 -12.71
CA ASP A 219 -10.68 -5.58 -13.95
C ASP A 219 -10.88 -7.09 -13.69
N GLU A 220 -10.18 -7.66 -12.72
CA GLU A 220 -10.33 -9.07 -12.34
C GLU A 220 -11.66 -9.34 -11.63
N TYR A 221 -12.12 -8.42 -10.80
CA TYR A 221 -13.47 -8.46 -10.22
C TYR A 221 -14.54 -8.44 -11.33
N ALA A 222 -14.45 -7.53 -12.30
CA ALA A 222 -15.38 -7.46 -13.42
C ALA A 222 -15.38 -8.74 -14.26
N LYS A 223 -14.20 -9.35 -14.50
CA LYS A 223 -14.10 -10.66 -15.16
C LYS A 223 -14.81 -11.76 -14.37
N LEU A 224 -14.66 -11.78 -13.04
CA LEU A 224 -15.30 -12.73 -12.15
C LEU A 224 -16.84 -12.59 -12.21
N GLN A 225 -17.35 -11.37 -12.11
CA GLN A 225 -18.79 -11.07 -12.18
C GLN A 225 -19.38 -11.44 -13.56
N ALA A 226 -18.64 -11.18 -14.65
CA ALA A 226 -19.03 -11.58 -16.00
C ALA A 226 -18.89 -13.08 -16.29
N GLY A 227 -18.31 -13.85 -15.36
CA GLY A 227 -18.03 -15.28 -15.52
C GLY A 227 -17.02 -15.62 -16.63
N THR A 228 -16.14 -14.67 -16.93
CA THR A 228 -15.01 -14.87 -17.83
C THR A 228 -13.79 -15.41 -17.09
N SER A 229 -12.78 -15.85 -17.82
CA SER A 229 -11.57 -16.42 -17.24
C SER A 229 -10.82 -15.41 -16.37
N THR A 230 -10.60 -15.76 -15.10
CA THR A 230 -9.84 -14.98 -14.12
C THR A 230 -9.06 -15.91 -13.20
N ARG A 231 -7.90 -15.43 -12.70
CA ARG A 231 -7.11 -16.16 -11.70
C ARG A 231 -7.79 -16.27 -10.33
N TYR A 232 -8.87 -15.50 -10.10
CA TYR A 232 -9.65 -15.51 -8.86
C TYR A 232 -10.94 -16.32 -8.97
N SER A 233 -11.04 -17.22 -9.96
CA SER A 233 -12.24 -18.05 -10.15
C SER A 233 -12.61 -18.88 -8.91
N PHE A 234 -11.67 -19.14 -8.01
CA PHE A 234 -11.92 -19.84 -6.74
C PHE A 234 -12.79 -19.05 -5.76
N LEU A 235 -12.83 -17.72 -5.86
CA LEU A 235 -13.67 -16.84 -5.02
C LEU A 235 -15.16 -16.89 -5.39
N LYS A 236 -15.53 -17.52 -6.50
CA LYS A 236 -16.91 -17.58 -6.98
C LYS A 236 -17.81 -18.47 -6.12
N ASN A 237 -17.23 -19.45 -5.43
CA ASN A 237 -17.97 -20.44 -4.64
C ASN A 237 -18.26 -19.98 -3.20
N THR A 238 -17.77 -18.81 -2.79
CA THR A 238 -17.89 -18.29 -1.42
C THR A 238 -19.00 -17.25 -1.26
N SER A 239 -19.61 -16.78 -2.35
CA SER A 239 -20.74 -15.83 -2.34
C SER A 239 -22.12 -16.50 -2.22
N ALA A 240 -22.21 -17.83 -2.30
CA ALA A 240 -23.47 -18.58 -2.27
C ALA A 240 -23.95 -18.96 -0.85
N ALA A 241 -23.28 -18.51 0.21
CA ALA A 241 -23.59 -18.86 1.61
C ALA A 241 -24.07 -17.66 2.45
N ALA A 242 -24.85 -16.75 1.86
CA ALA A 242 -25.59 -15.71 2.57
C ALA A 242 -27.11 -15.97 2.51
#